data_AF-A0A8J6QB32-F1
#
_entry.id   AF-A0A8J6QB32-F1
#
_cell.length_a   1.000
_cell.length_b   1.000
_cell.length_c   1.000
_cell.angle_alpha   90.00
_cell.angle_beta   90.00
_cell.angle_gamma   90.00
#
_symmetry.space_group_name_H-M   'P 1'
#
loop_
_entity.id
_entity.type
_entity.pdbx_description
1 polymer ?
#
loop_
_entity_poly.entity_id
_entity_poly.type
_entity_poly.pdbx_seq_one_letter_code
_entity_poly.pdbx_strand_id
1 'polypeptide(L)'
;MGVLSKSLKNYINTYTSRLDKYLDDYEDNTESLFLLKDFDTFNETLEILNTYKTNSKSFGFQTLKDHFDISILENSGFDLDKVDNHIASINRILDFIKQKQEFIVSVKAQNGETYKEEIWFKVGVMLASGEMSQYYTVNSDGIMRLKNSYTAPLVAEELGDKNWQKVVLGTLKNYSPENTNANKNIFNSRDKMMKIINHCKEKGIPVISHFTDRLPPE
;
A
#
# COMPACT_ATOMS: atom_id res chain seq x y z
N MET A 1 15.65 11.70 -31.68
CA MET A 1 16.48 11.29 -30.52
C MET A 1 16.69 12.38 -29.46
N GLY A 2 16.31 13.66 -29.66
CA GLY A 2 16.48 14.74 -28.65
C GLY A 2 15.42 14.85 -27.53
N VAL A 3 14.47 13.91 -27.43
CA VAL A 3 13.36 13.97 -26.46
C VAL A 3 13.70 13.23 -25.15
N LEU A 4 14.50 12.16 -25.23
CA LEU A 4 14.91 11.35 -24.07
C LEU A 4 15.90 12.08 -23.15
N SER A 5 16.79 12.93 -23.69
CA SER A 5 17.82 13.64 -22.92
C SER A 5 17.27 14.80 -22.07
N LYS A 6 16.26 15.52 -22.56
CA LYS A 6 15.52 16.51 -21.77
C LYS A 6 14.70 15.84 -20.67
N SER A 7 14.17 14.65 -20.93
CA SER A 7 13.34 13.92 -19.98
C SER A 7 14.13 13.50 -18.74
N LEU A 8 15.31 12.87 -18.91
CA LEU A 8 16.13 12.40 -17.78
C LEU A 8 16.73 13.54 -16.95
N LYS A 9 17.15 14.65 -17.60
CA LYS A 9 17.66 15.84 -16.91
C LYS A 9 16.57 16.54 -16.09
N ASN A 10 15.39 16.70 -16.68
CA ASN A 10 14.23 17.19 -15.92
C ASN A 10 13.85 16.22 -14.82
N TYR A 11 13.95 14.90 -15.05
CA TYR A 11 13.67 13.88 -14.04
C TYR A 11 14.56 14.10 -12.83
N ILE A 12 15.88 13.97 -12.96
CA ILE A 12 16.82 14.08 -11.84
C ILE A 12 16.70 15.43 -11.12
N ASN A 13 16.69 16.56 -11.85
CA ASN A 13 16.61 17.89 -11.20
C ASN A 13 15.26 18.15 -10.54
N THR A 14 14.16 17.67 -11.12
CA THR A 14 12.83 17.76 -10.51
C THR A 14 12.77 16.91 -9.25
N TYR A 15 13.39 15.72 -9.24
CA TYR A 15 13.41 14.86 -8.07
C TYR A 15 14.31 15.40 -6.96
N THR A 16 15.52 15.89 -7.25
CA THR A 16 16.39 16.52 -6.24
C THR A 16 15.74 17.77 -5.65
N SER A 17 15.11 18.61 -6.46
CA SER A 17 14.40 19.81 -5.96
C SER A 17 13.12 19.45 -5.18
N ARG A 18 12.43 18.37 -5.56
CA ARG A 18 11.30 17.84 -4.77
C ARG A 18 11.79 17.26 -3.44
N LEU A 19 12.94 16.59 -3.43
CA LEU A 19 13.58 16.04 -2.25
C LEU A 19 13.96 17.12 -1.24
N ASP A 20 14.64 18.17 -1.69
CA ASP A 20 15.01 19.30 -0.82
C ASP A 20 13.75 19.97 -0.25
N LYS A 21 12.73 20.19 -1.09
CA LYS A 21 11.44 20.72 -0.65
C LYS A 21 10.68 19.79 0.31
N TYR A 22 10.74 18.47 0.09
CA TYR A 22 10.16 17.48 0.99
C TYR A 22 10.86 17.47 2.36
N LEU A 23 12.17 17.72 2.41
CA LEU A 23 12.89 17.84 3.68
C LEU A 23 12.48 19.10 4.45
N ASP A 24 12.17 20.20 3.74
CA ASP A 24 11.72 21.47 4.33
C ASP A 24 10.25 21.45 4.77
N ASP A 25 9.34 20.83 4.00
CA ASP A 25 7.90 20.77 4.29
C ASP A 25 7.53 19.69 5.36
N TYR A 26 8.49 18.83 5.76
CA TYR A 26 8.25 17.64 6.59
C TYR A 26 8.28 17.88 8.11
N GLU A 27 8.59 19.08 8.57
CA GLU A 27 8.43 19.40 10.00
C GLU A 27 6.95 19.38 10.46
N ASP A 28 5.97 19.39 9.53
CA ASP A 28 4.57 19.71 9.87
C ASP A 28 3.46 18.69 9.47
N ASN A 29 3.72 17.52 8.87
CA ASN A 29 2.59 16.68 8.40
C ASN A 29 2.69 15.14 8.49
N THR A 30 1.58 14.54 8.96
CA THR A 30 1.37 13.12 9.33
C THR A 30 0.90 12.18 8.20
N GLU A 31 0.94 12.58 6.93
CA GLU A 31 0.40 11.75 5.84
C GLU A 31 1.36 10.62 5.41
N SER A 32 1.18 9.45 6.04
CA SER A 32 2.01 8.25 5.86
C SER A 32 1.81 7.54 4.50
N LEU A 33 0.75 7.85 3.75
CA LEU A 33 0.48 7.19 2.45
C LEU A 33 1.34 7.72 1.30
N PHE A 34 1.86 8.95 1.42
CA PHE A 34 2.74 9.55 0.43
C PHE A 34 4.11 8.84 0.36
N LEU A 35 4.58 8.28 1.49
CA LEU A 35 5.91 7.69 1.62
C LEU A 35 6.10 6.38 0.83
N LEU A 36 5.02 5.63 0.54
CA LEU A 36 5.13 4.32 -0.13
C LEU A 36 5.30 4.44 -1.65
N LYS A 37 4.61 5.39 -2.30
CA LYS A 37 4.72 5.57 -3.76
C LYS A 37 6.09 6.07 -4.18
N ASP A 38 6.70 6.90 -3.34
CA ASP A 38 8.02 7.46 -3.62
C ASP A 38 9.14 6.43 -3.30
N PHE A 39 8.90 5.45 -2.41
CA PHE A 39 9.89 4.42 -2.03
C PHE A 39 10.33 3.54 -3.22
N ASP A 40 9.38 3.08 -4.04
CA ASP A 40 9.69 2.30 -5.24
C ASP A 40 10.52 3.12 -6.24
N THR A 41 10.19 4.42 -6.36
CA THR A 41 10.90 5.36 -7.23
C THR A 41 12.34 5.62 -6.72
N PHE A 42 12.55 5.66 -5.40
CA PHE A 42 13.88 5.77 -4.81
C PHE A 42 14.73 4.52 -5.04
N ASN A 43 14.14 3.33 -4.93
CA ASN A 43 14.84 2.08 -5.20
C ASN A 43 15.25 1.94 -6.67
N GLU A 44 14.36 2.29 -7.60
CA GLU A 44 14.66 2.30 -9.04
C GLU A 44 15.81 3.28 -9.35
N THR A 45 15.76 4.47 -8.77
CA THR A 45 16.83 5.48 -8.93
C THR A 45 18.17 4.97 -8.38
N LEU A 46 18.16 4.31 -7.22
CA LEU A 46 19.35 3.72 -6.60
C LEU A 46 19.93 2.58 -7.46
N GLU A 47 19.09 1.74 -8.05
CA GLU A 47 19.50 0.65 -8.94
C GLU A 47 20.18 1.19 -10.21
N ILE A 48 19.62 2.24 -10.82
CA ILE A 48 20.22 2.92 -11.98
C ILE A 48 21.60 3.48 -11.61
N LEU A 49 21.71 4.18 -10.48
CA LEU A 49 22.99 4.77 -10.03
C LEU A 49 24.05 3.71 -9.71
N ASN A 50 23.66 2.61 -9.06
CA ASN A 50 24.57 1.50 -8.75
C ASN A 50 25.02 0.73 -9.99
N THR A 51 24.11 0.52 -10.95
CA THR A 51 24.43 -0.09 -12.25
C THR A 51 25.46 0.76 -12.98
N TYR A 52 25.26 2.07 -12.99
CA TYR A 52 26.17 3.02 -13.60
C TYR A 52 27.55 3.03 -12.92
N LYS A 53 27.59 3.07 -11.57
CA LYS A 53 28.83 2.99 -10.77
C LYS A 53 29.62 1.69 -10.98
N THR A 54 28.92 0.57 -11.17
CA THR A 54 29.55 -0.74 -11.35
C THR A 54 30.16 -0.85 -12.74
N ASN A 55 29.41 -0.44 -13.77
CA ASN A 55 29.87 -0.48 -15.15
C ASN A 55 31.01 0.51 -15.41
N SER A 56 31.00 1.68 -14.76
CA SER A 56 32.10 2.67 -14.89
C SER A 56 33.42 2.22 -14.26
N LYS A 57 33.36 1.32 -13.27
CA LYS A 57 34.53 0.70 -12.65
C LYS A 57 35.05 -0.53 -13.40
N SER A 58 34.16 -1.31 -14.04
CA SER A 58 34.54 -2.59 -14.67
C SER A 58 34.96 -2.46 -16.14
N PHE A 59 34.43 -1.49 -16.86
CA PHE A 59 34.78 -1.23 -18.25
C PHE A 59 35.50 0.11 -18.32
N GLY A 60 36.75 0.10 -18.81
CA GLY A 60 37.40 1.36 -19.20
C GLY A 60 36.44 2.18 -20.05
N PHE A 61 36.38 3.48 -19.79
CA PHE A 61 35.38 4.46 -20.26
C PHE A 61 34.94 4.31 -21.74
N GLN A 62 35.82 3.76 -22.58
CA GLN A 62 35.61 3.51 -23.99
C GLN A 62 34.57 2.41 -24.31
N THR A 63 34.53 1.31 -23.55
CA THR A 63 33.61 0.18 -23.88
C THR A 63 32.16 0.46 -23.46
N LEU A 64 32.00 1.34 -22.47
CA LEU A 64 30.72 1.86 -22.02
C LEU A 64 30.11 2.82 -23.08
N LYS A 65 30.92 3.61 -23.79
CA LYS A 65 30.51 4.47 -24.93
C LYS A 65 29.92 3.68 -26.10
N ASP A 66 30.35 2.42 -26.26
CA ASP A 66 29.93 1.58 -27.39
C ASP A 66 28.63 0.80 -27.10
N HIS A 67 28.24 0.64 -25.83
CA HIS A 67 27.02 -0.09 -25.42
C HIS A 67 25.88 0.81 -24.92
N PHE A 68 26.19 2.02 -24.45
CA PHE A 68 25.21 3.02 -24.03
C PHE A 68 25.59 4.38 -24.65
N ASP A 69 24.61 5.19 -25.03
CA ASP A 69 24.88 6.53 -25.59
C ASP A 69 25.24 7.53 -24.48
N ILE A 70 26.46 7.41 -23.93
CA ILE A 70 26.95 8.17 -22.76
C ILE A 70 27.36 9.60 -23.11
N SER A 71 27.33 9.96 -24.40
CA SER A 71 27.47 11.35 -24.87
C SER A 71 26.45 12.31 -24.22
N ILE A 72 25.36 11.74 -23.68
CA ILE A 72 24.29 12.41 -22.93
C ILE A 72 24.73 12.86 -21.53
N LEU A 73 25.65 12.15 -20.87
CA LEU A 73 26.10 12.46 -19.51
C LEU A 73 27.23 13.49 -19.49
N GLU A 74 28.17 13.43 -20.45
CA GLU A 74 29.26 14.42 -20.59
C GLU A 74 28.72 15.85 -20.84
N ASN A 75 27.56 15.99 -21.50
CA ASN A 75 26.91 17.28 -21.76
C ASN A 75 25.93 17.74 -20.66
N SER A 76 25.75 16.96 -19.58
CA SER A 76 24.74 17.22 -18.55
C SER A 76 25.26 17.98 -17.32
N GLY A 77 26.58 18.10 -17.17
CA GLY A 77 27.20 18.64 -15.94
C GLY A 77 27.08 17.68 -14.75
N PHE A 78 26.68 16.43 -14.98
CA PHE A 78 26.61 15.39 -13.96
C PHE A 78 28.03 14.97 -13.57
N ASP A 79 28.43 15.40 -12.38
CA ASP A 79 29.76 15.19 -11.85
C ASP A 79 29.89 13.77 -11.29
N LEU A 80 30.72 12.96 -11.95
CA LEU A 80 31.00 11.58 -11.55
C LEU A 80 31.54 11.49 -10.12
N ASP A 81 32.26 12.51 -9.68
CA ASP A 81 32.83 12.57 -8.34
C ASP A 81 31.73 12.79 -7.27
N LYS A 82 30.51 13.16 -7.69
CA LYS A 82 29.35 13.36 -6.81
C LYS A 82 28.36 12.20 -6.80
N VAL A 83 28.53 11.19 -7.65
CA VAL A 83 27.66 10.00 -7.67
C VAL A 83 27.64 9.30 -6.30
N ASP A 84 28.80 9.20 -5.65
CA ASP A 84 28.90 8.62 -4.31
C ASP A 84 28.15 9.45 -3.26
N ASN A 85 28.16 10.78 -3.39
CA ASN A 85 27.38 11.67 -2.51
C ASN A 85 25.87 11.52 -2.74
N HIS A 86 25.43 11.35 -4.00
CA HIS A 86 24.02 11.11 -4.32
C HIS A 86 23.54 9.75 -3.80
N ILE A 87 24.33 8.69 -3.98
CA ILE A 87 24.04 7.36 -3.42
C ILE A 87 23.96 7.44 -1.89
N ALA A 88 24.92 8.11 -1.23
CA ALA A 88 24.91 8.28 0.21
C ALA A 88 23.66 9.03 0.71
N SER A 89 23.21 10.05 -0.03
CA SER A 89 22.00 10.82 0.30
C SER A 89 20.74 9.97 0.16
N ILE A 90 20.60 9.22 -0.93
CA ILE A 90 19.47 8.31 -1.15
C ILE A 90 19.41 7.24 -0.06
N ASN A 91 20.55 6.64 0.31
CA ASN A 91 20.58 5.64 1.38
C ASN A 91 20.13 6.21 2.73
N ARG A 92 20.54 7.43 3.09
CA ARG A 92 20.06 8.10 4.32
C ARG A 92 18.54 8.28 4.33
N ILE A 93 17.96 8.64 3.18
CA ILE A 93 16.51 8.81 3.03
C ILE A 93 15.80 7.46 3.18
N LEU A 94 16.31 6.40 2.53
CA LEU A 94 15.74 5.05 2.65
C LEU A 94 15.79 4.55 4.10
N ASP A 95 16.89 4.76 4.81
CA ASP A 95 17.03 4.35 6.21
C ASP A 95 16.07 5.14 7.11
N PHE A 96 15.88 6.43 6.84
CA PHE A 96 14.88 7.24 7.53
C PHE A 96 13.45 6.74 7.30
N ILE A 97 13.09 6.43 6.06
CA ILE A 97 11.76 5.87 5.71
C ILE A 97 11.53 4.56 6.45
N LYS A 98 12.53 3.65 6.49
CA LYS A 98 12.43 2.39 7.24
C LYS A 98 12.20 2.60 8.73
N GLN A 99 12.99 3.47 9.37
CA GLN A 99 12.82 3.78 10.79
C GLN A 99 11.42 4.35 11.09
N LYS A 100 10.88 5.18 10.20
CA LYS A 100 9.52 5.70 10.33
C LYS A 100 8.45 4.61 10.15
N GLN A 101 8.62 3.71 9.20
CA GLN A 101 7.72 2.56 9.04
C GLN A 101 7.70 1.69 10.31
N GLU A 102 8.87 1.38 10.86
CA GLU A 102 9.00 0.62 12.11
C GLU A 102 8.35 1.35 13.30
N PHE A 103 8.53 2.67 13.40
CA PHE A 103 7.88 3.50 14.41
C PHE A 103 6.35 3.51 14.27
N ILE A 104 5.82 3.63 13.05
CA ILE A 104 4.37 3.58 12.81
C ILE A 104 3.81 2.22 13.20
N VAL A 105 4.51 1.13 12.87
CA VAL A 105 4.12 -0.23 13.27
C VAL A 105 4.12 -0.37 14.79
N SER A 106 5.12 0.16 15.49
CA SER A 106 5.20 0.07 16.95
C SER A 106 4.12 0.91 17.65
N VAL A 107 3.81 2.11 17.16
CA VAL A 107 2.71 2.95 17.65
C VAL A 107 1.35 2.27 17.42
N LYS A 108 1.12 1.69 16.23
CA LYS A 108 -0.10 0.90 15.94
C LYS A 108 -0.22 -0.31 16.88
N ALA A 109 0.90 -0.96 17.20
CA ALA A 109 0.93 -2.07 18.15
C ALA A 109 0.61 -1.64 19.58
N GLN A 110 1.15 -0.51 20.04
CA GLN A 110 0.87 0.05 21.37
C GLN A 110 -0.58 0.54 21.52
N ASN A 111 -1.16 1.09 20.44
CA ASN A 111 -2.57 1.53 20.42
C ASN A 111 -3.55 0.38 20.19
N GLY A 112 -3.08 -0.86 20.04
CA GLY A 112 -3.92 -2.04 19.81
C GLY A 112 -4.63 -2.04 18.45
N GLU A 113 -4.16 -1.26 17.47
CA GLU A 113 -4.81 -1.10 16.16
C GLU A 113 -4.28 -2.03 15.06
N THR A 114 -3.44 -3.01 15.41
CA THR A 114 -2.88 -3.98 14.45
C THR A 114 -3.96 -4.75 13.69
N TYR A 115 -5.13 -4.92 14.30
CA TYR A 115 -6.28 -5.56 13.67
C TYR A 115 -6.75 -4.84 12.41
N LYS A 116 -6.45 -3.55 12.22
CA LYS A 116 -6.84 -2.79 11.02
C LYS A 116 -6.17 -3.35 9.75
N GLU A 117 -5.05 -4.05 9.89
CA GLU A 117 -4.38 -4.73 8.78
C GLU A 117 -4.96 -6.11 8.47
N GLU A 118 -5.76 -6.68 9.39
CA GLU A 118 -6.33 -8.01 9.21
C GLU A 118 -7.41 -8.03 8.13
N ILE A 119 -7.42 -9.13 7.35
CA ILE A 119 -8.35 -9.33 6.23
C ILE A 119 -9.82 -9.17 6.66
N TRP A 120 -10.19 -9.71 7.82
CA TRP A 120 -11.57 -9.62 8.30
C TRP A 120 -12.00 -8.18 8.59
N PHE A 121 -11.06 -7.32 9.00
CA PHE A 121 -11.36 -5.94 9.27
C PHE A 121 -11.60 -5.17 7.98
N LYS A 122 -10.70 -5.32 7.00
CA LYS A 122 -10.83 -4.69 5.66
C LYS A 122 -12.14 -5.09 4.98
N VAL A 123 -12.44 -6.40 4.92
CA VAL A 123 -13.72 -6.91 4.40
C VAL A 123 -14.91 -6.42 5.24
N GLY A 124 -14.74 -6.35 6.56
CA GLY A 124 -15.77 -5.89 7.49
C GLY A 124 -16.16 -4.43 7.28
N VAL A 125 -15.19 -3.54 7.06
CA VAL A 125 -15.46 -2.13 6.73
C VAL A 125 -16.25 -2.03 5.42
N MET A 126 -15.89 -2.79 4.40
CA MET A 126 -16.61 -2.80 3.11
C MET A 126 -18.03 -3.38 3.21
N LEU A 127 -18.26 -4.32 4.14
CA LEU A 127 -19.61 -4.80 4.46
C LEU A 127 -20.41 -3.73 5.20
N ALA A 128 -19.80 -3.06 6.18
CA ALA A 128 -20.43 -2.03 6.99
C ALA A 128 -20.77 -0.77 6.17
N SER A 129 -19.90 -0.37 5.24
CA SER A 129 -20.13 0.79 4.35
C SER A 129 -21.15 0.51 3.25
N GLY A 130 -21.45 -0.76 2.97
CA GLY A 130 -22.33 -1.18 1.88
C GLY A 130 -21.65 -1.32 0.52
N GLU A 131 -20.34 -1.13 0.42
CA GLU A 131 -19.57 -1.35 -0.83
C GLU A 131 -19.75 -2.78 -1.37
N MET A 132 -19.93 -3.76 -0.48
CA MET A 132 -20.16 -5.15 -0.86
C MET A 132 -21.61 -5.48 -1.26
N SER A 133 -22.57 -4.56 -1.11
CA SER A 133 -24.00 -4.83 -1.34
C SER A 133 -24.33 -5.24 -2.78
N GLN A 134 -23.47 -4.93 -3.75
CA GLN A 134 -23.62 -5.40 -5.12
C GLN A 134 -23.39 -6.91 -5.29
N TYR A 135 -22.65 -7.58 -4.40
CA TYR A 135 -22.25 -8.98 -4.55
C TYR A 135 -23.20 -9.98 -3.90
N TYR A 136 -24.08 -9.53 -3.01
CA TYR A 136 -24.97 -10.40 -2.25
C TYR A 136 -26.42 -9.94 -2.28
N THR A 137 -27.31 -10.86 -1.96
CA THR A 137 -28.70 -10.57 -1.59
C THR A 137 -28.89 -10.94 -0.13
N VAL A 138 -29.90 -10.33 0.50
CA VAL A 138 -30.32 -10.66 1.86
C VAL A 138 -31.69 -11.30 1.75
N ASN A 139 -31.86 -12.49 2.34
CA ASN A 139 -33.17 -13.15 2.38
C ASN A 139 -34.05 -12.58 3.51
N SER A 140 -35.28 -13.09 3.65
CA SER A 140 -36.23 -12.69 4.70
C SER A 140 -35.70 -12.85 6.12
N ASP A 141 -34.75 -13.77 6.32
CA ASP A 141 -34.18 -14.10 7.63
C ASP A 141 -32.94 -13.25 7.94
N GLY A 142 -32.62 -12.26 7.10
CA GLY A 142 -31.42 -11.43 7.26
C GLY A 142 -30.12 -12.15 6.90
N ILE A 143 -30.19 -13.30 6.22
CA ILE A 143 -29.02 -14.07 5.80
C ILE A 143 -28.55 -13.58 4.44
N MET A 144 -27.29 -13.14 4.41
CA MET A 144 -26.58 -12.80 3.17
C MET A 144 -26.35 -14.06 2.33
N ARG A 145 -26.50 -13.94 1.01
CA ARG A 145 -26.11 -14.96 0.04
C ARG A 145 -25.45 -14.30 -1.16
N LEU A 146 -24.34 -14.87 -1.63
CA LEU A 146 -23.73 -14.45 -2.89
C LEU A 146 -24.76 -14.56 -4.03
N LYS A 147 -24.82 -13.52 -4.86
CA LYS A 147 -25.58 -13.58 -6.11
C LYS A 147 -24.96 -14.63 -7.03
N ASN A 148 -25.78 -15.33 -7.82
CA ASN A 148 -25.33 -16.44 -8.67
C ASN A 148 -24.23 -16.07 -9.69
N SER A 149 -24.12 -14.80 -10.06
CA SER A 149 -23.06 -14.29 -10.95
C SER A 149 -21.69 -14.13 -10.27
N TYR A 150 -21.62 -14.28 -8.94
CA TYR A 150 -20.40 -14.04 -8.17
C TYR A 150 -19.95 -15.27 -7.41
N THR A 151 -18.63 -15.39 -7.26
CA THR A 151 -17.99 -16.38 -6.40
C THR A 151 -17.14 -15.66 -5.36
N ALA A 152 -16.89 -16.28 -4.20
CA ALA A 152 -16.04 -15.66 -3.18
C ALA A 152 -14.62 -15.32 -3.67
N PRO A 153 -13.94 -16.13 -4.52
CA PRO A 153 -12.69 -15.74 -5.13
C PRO A 153 -12.80 -14.51 -6.02
N LEU A 154 -13.85 -14.43 -6.86
CA LEU A 154 -14.08 -13.28 -7.75
C LEU A 154 -14.29 -11.99 -6.94
N VAL A 155 -15.15 -12.06 -5.92
CA VAL A 155 -15.39 -10.90 -5.03
C VAL A 155 -14.10 -10.50 -4.31
N ALA A 156 -13.31 -11.46 -3.81
CA ALA A 156 -12.06 -11.16 -3.13
C ALA A 156 -11.04 -10.46 -4.05
N GLU A 157 -10.96 -10.90 -5.32
CA GLU A 157 -10.12 -10.27 -6.34
C GLU A 157 -10.59 -8.85 -6.68
N GLU A 158 -11.90 -8.62 -6.83
CA GLU A 158 -12.47 -7.29 -7.07
C GLU A 158 -12.32 -6.34 -5.87
N LEU A 159 -12.27 -6.86 -4.64
CA LEU A 159 -12.03 -6.07 -3.44
C LEU A 159 -10.54 -5.76 -3.19
N GLY A 160 -9.63 -6.46 -3.87
CA GLY A 160 -8.21 -6.11 -3.92
C GLY A 160 -7.23 -7.26 -3.73
N ASP A 161 -7.63 -8.41 -3.17
CA ASP A 161 -6.74 -9.57 -2.99
C ASP A 161 -7.52 -10.89 -2.90
N LYS A 162 -7.20 -11.82 -3.80
CA LYS A 162 -7.77 -13.17 -3.88
C LYS A 162 -7.64 -13.97 -2.58
N ASN A 163 -6.66 -13.68 -1.74
CA ASN A 163 -6.48 -14.31 -0.43
C ASN A 163 -7.62 -14.02 0.55
N TRP A 164 -8.42 -12.98 0.30
CA TRP A 164 -9.55 -12.60 1.15
C TRP A 164 -10.75 -13.56 1.01
N GLN A 165 -10.72 -14.45 0.01
CA GLN A 165 -11.80 -15.38 -0.33
C GLN A 165 -12.35 -16.16 0.86
N LYS A 166 -11.52 -16.55 1.84
CA LYS A 166 -11.96 -17.37 2.99
C LYS A 166 -12.87 -16.59 3.93
N VAL A 167 -12.56 -15.31 4.16
CA VAL A 167 -13.37 -14.41 4.99
C VAL A 167 -14.65 -14.03 4.26
N VAL A 168 -14.55 -13.67 2.98
CA VAL A 168 -15.70 -13.38 2.13
C VAL A 168 -16.66 -14.56 2.12
N LEU A 169 -16.14 -15.77 1.87
CA LEU A 169 -16.93 -16.99 1.84
C LEU A 169 -17.58 -17.29 3.20
N GLY A 170 -16.81 -17.27 4.29
CA GLY A 170 -17.33 -17.61 5.61
C GLY A 170 -18.42 -16.63 6.08
N THR A 171 -18.24 -15.35 5.78
CA THR A 171 -19.20 -14.30 6.13
C THR A 171 -20.46 -14.36 5.26
N LEU A 172 -20.32 -14.45 3.94
CA LEU A 172 -21.46 -14.48 3.02
C LEU A 172 -22.19 -15.83 2.94
N LYS A 173 -21.58 -16.93 3.39
CA LYS A 173 -22.28 -18.21 3.60
C LYS A 173 -22.84 -18.36 5.01
N ASN A 174 -22.67 -17.34 5.86
CA ASN A 174 -23.14 -17.34 7.23
C ASN A 174 -22.70 -18.59 8.02
N TYR A 175 -21.39 -18.90 8.01
CA TYR A 175 -20.88 -20.05 8.75
C TYR A 175 -21.25 -19.94 10.23
N SER A 176 -21.89 -20.97 10.76
CA SER A 176 -22.33 -21.01 12.15
C SER A 176 -21.13 -21.05 13.12
N PRO A 177 -21.32 -20.69 14.40
CA PRO A 177 -20.26 -20.75 15.41
C PRO A 177 -19.63 -22.14 15.60
N GLU A 178 -20.38 -23.21 15.33
CA GLU A 178 -19.94 -24.61 15.44
C GLU A 178 -19.10 -25.07 14.24
N ASN A 179 -19.04 -24.27 13.17
CA ASN A 179 -18.25 -24.60 11.99
C ASN A 179 -16.75 -24.52 12.30
N THR A 180 -15.94 -25.45 11.76
CA THR A 180 -14.47 -25.42 11.92
C THR A 180 -13.81 -24.15 11.36
N ASN A 181 -14.51 -23.43 10.47
CA ASN A 181 -14.11 -22.14 9.91
C ASN A 181 -14.97 -20.97 10.41
N ALA A 182 -15.66 -21.12 11.54
CA ALA A 182 -16.54 -20.09 12.12
C ALA A 182 -15.84 -18.75 12.33
N ASN A 183 -14.54 -18.77 12.65
CA ASN A 183 -13.72 -17.58 12.86
C ASN A 183 -13.57 -16.68 11.61
N LYS A 184 -13.94 -17.18 10.42
CA LYS A 184 -13.95 -16.44 9.15
C LYS A 184 -15.24 -15.66 8.92
N ASN A 185 -16.33 -15.97 9.63
CA ASN A 185 -17.56 -15.20 9.59
C ASN A 185 -17.43 -14.02 10.57
N ILE A 186 -17.46 -12.79 10.05
CA ILE A 186 -17.33 -11.57 10.85
C ILE A 186 -18.49 -11.44 11.85
N PHE A 187 -19.69 -11.88 11.49
CA PHE A 187 -20.88 -11.81 12.32
C PHE A 187 -20.86 -12.76 13.52
N ASN A 188 -19.88 -13.68 13.62
CA ASN A 188 -19.73 -14.54 14.79
C ASN A 188 -18.96 -13.88 15.93
N SER A 189 -18.50 -12.63 15.77
CA SER A 189 -17.68 -11.95 16.78
C SER A 189 -18.13 -10.51 16.99
N ARG A 190 -18.74 -10.27 18.17
CA ARG A 190 -19.11 -8.91 18.61
C ARG A 190 -17.91 -7.98 18.65
N ASP A 191 -16.75 -8.44 19.16
CA ASP A 191 -15.50 -7.65 19.20
C ASP A 191 -15.08 -7.16 17.80
N LYS A 192 -15.07 -8.05 16.81
CA LYS A 192 -14.75 -7.68 15.43
C LYS A 192 -15.72 -6.63 14.88
N MET A 193 -17.02 -6.86 15.06
CA MET A 193 -18.04 -5.92 14.59
C MET A 193 -17.95 -4.56 15.27
N MET A 194 -17.72 -4.51 16.59
CA MET A 194 -17.55 -3.27 17.34
C MET A 194 -16.31 -2.49 16.87
N LYS A 195 -15.19 -3.16 16.61
CA LYS A 195 -13.99 -2.53 16.03
C LYS A 195 -14.29 -1.88 14.67
N ILE A 196 -15.04 -2.58 13.81
CA ILE A 196 -15.45 -2.05 12.50
C ILE A 196 -16.38 -0.85 12.67
N ILE A 197 -17.42 -0.96 13.49
CA ILE A 197 -18.41 0.11 13.73
C ILE A 197 -17.73 1.36 14.30
N ASN A 198 -16.87 1.19 15.29
CA ASN A 198 -16.13 2.30 15.89
C ASN A 198 -15.22 2.97 14.87
N HIS A 199 -14.51 2.19 14.05
CA HIS A 199 -13.68 2.73 12.99
C HIS A 199 -14.49 3.52 11.96
N CYS A 200 -15.62 2.98 11.50
CA CYS A 200 -16.51 3.69 10.59
C CYS A 200 -16.99 5.01 11.20
N LYS A 201 -17.38 5.00 12.48
CA LYS A 201 -17.81 6.20 13.21
C LYS A 201 -16.70 7.25 13.32
N GLU A 202 -15.48 6.84 13.70
CA GLU A 202 -14.30 7.72 13.78
C GLU A 202 -13.95 8.35 12.42
N LYS A 203 -14.17 7.62 11.33
CA LYS A 203 -13.88 8.07 9.96
C LYS A 203 -15.05 8.75 9.26
N GLY A 204 -16.21 8.87 9.91
CA GLY A 204 -17.41 9.43 9.30
C GLY A 204 -17.99 8.58 8.16
N ILE A 205 -17.69 7.28 8.13
CA ILE A 205 -18.21 6.32 7.16
C ILE A 205 -19.61 5.88 7.64
N PRO A 206 -20.67 6.08 6.83
CA PRO A 206 -22.00 5.59 7.17
C PRO A 206 -22.02 4.06 7.30
N VAL A 207 -22.64 3.54 8.35
CA VAL A 207 -22.82 2.10 8.54
C VAL A 207 -24.24 1.71 8.16
N ILE A 208 -24.39 0.75 7.24
CA ILE A 208 -25.71 0.26 6.84
C ILE A 208 -26.38 -0.50 7.98
N SER A 209 -27.70 -0.32 8.15
CA SER A 209 -28.46 -0.91 9.25
C SER A 209 -28.31 -2.43 9.29
N HIS A 210 -28.32 -3.07 8.12
CA HIS A 210 -28.17 -4.51 8.00
C HIS A 210 -26.89 -5.05 8.67
N PHE A 211 -25.80 -4.26 8.72
CA PHE A 211 -24.58 -4.66 9.41
C PHE A 211 -24.77 -4.59 10.94
N THR A 212 -25.36 -3.50 11.45
CA THR A 212 -25.59 -3.32 12.89
C THR A 212 -26.65 -4.27 13.45
N ASP A 213 -27.66 -4.61 12.66
CA ASP A 213 -28.76 -5.51 13.05
C ASP A 213 -28.28 -6.93 13.34
N ARG A 214 -27.10 -7.30 12.84
CA ARG A 214 -26.48 -8.63 13.02
C ARG A 214 -25.46 -8.68 14.16
N LEU A 215 -25.34 -7.61 14.94
CA LEU A 215 -24.41 -7.57 16.07
C LEU A 215 -24.81 -8.63 17.11
N PRO A 216 -23.93 -9.60 17.45
CA PRO A 216 -24.23 -10.60 18.46
C PRO A 216 -24.52 -9.96 19.83
N PRO A 217 -25.37 -10.58 20.67
CA PRO A 217 -25.63 -10.09 22.02
C PRO A 217 -24.36 -10.05 22.88
N GLU A 218 -24.44 -9.34 24.00
CA GLU A 218 -23.38 -9.27 25.02
C GLU A 218 -23.21 -10.58 25.79
#